data_AF-A0A3M1VEV1-F1
#
_entry.id   AF-A0A3M1VEV1-F1
#
_cell.length_a   1.000
_cell.length_b   1.000
_cell.length_c   1.000
_cell.angle_alpha   90.00
_cell.angle_beta   90.00
_cell.angle_gamma   90.00
#
_symmetry.space_group_name_H-M   'P 1'
#
loop_
_entity.id
_entity.type
_entity.pdbx_description
1 polymer ?
#
loop_
_entity_poly.entity_id
_entity_poly.type
_entity_poly.pdbx_seq_one_letter_code
_entity_poly.pdbx_strand_id
1 'polypeptide(L)' 'LSKYLLDGDLSNLGREDFFDKLELVRLERNIERDGFYKSTLGFVTRHRWQTKVAELLRGPTKAKNIAKLKQLAAQDEQG' A
#
# COMPACT_ATOMS: atom_id res chain seq x y z
N LEU A 1 7.83 -7.85 -18.89
CA LEU A 1 6.50 -7.29 -18.56
C LEU A 1 6.44 -5.84 -19.04
N SER A 2 5.31 -5.34 -19.57
CA SER A 2 5.21 -3.93 -19.96
C SER A 2 5.13 -3.03 -18.72
N LYS A 3 5.62 -1.78 -18.82
CA LYS A 3 5.60 -0.81 -17.70
C LYS A 3 4.19 -0.55 -17.19
N TYR A 4 3.22 -0.46 -18.11
CA TYR A 4 1.80 -0.27 -17.77
C TYR A 4 1.21 -1.45 -17.01
N LEU A 5 1.62 -2.68 -17.33
CA LEU A 5 1.13 -3.87 -16.64
C LEU A 5 1.70 -3.96 -15.22
N LEU A 6 2.97 -3.60 -15.02
CA LEU A 6 3.58 -3.47 -13.69
C LEU A 6 2.87 -2.42 -12.83
N ASP A 7 2.58 -1.24 -13.40
CA ASP A 7 1.84 -0.18 -12.69
C ASP A 7 0.38 -0.58 -12.41
N GLY A 8 -0.23 -1.35 -13.31
CA GLY A 8 -1.60 -1.85 -13.15
C GLY A 8 -1.74 -2.83 -11.98
N ASP A 9 -0.80 -3.77 -11.86
CA ASP A 9 -0.75 -4.78 -10.81
C ASP A 9 -0.72 -4.15 -9.40
N LEU A 10 0.08 -3.09 -9.23
CA LEU A 10 0.25 -2.38 -7.96
C LEU A 10 -0.54 -1.07 -7.87
N SER A 11 -1.54 -0.89 -8.75
CA SER A 11 -2.33 0.35 -8.80
C SER A 11 -3.14 0.60 -7.52
N ASN A 12 -3.45 -0.46 -6.76
CA ASN A 12 -4.11 -0.38 -5.45
C ASN A 12 -3.37 0.51 -4.45
N LEU A 13 -2.04 0.60 -4.54
CA LEU A 13 -1.22 1.40 -3.61
C LEU A 13 -1.58 2.89 -3.59
N GLY A 14 -2.12 3.42 -4.70
CA GLY A 14 -2.53 4.82 -4.82
C GLY A 14 -4.01 4.99 -5.12
N ARG A 15 -4.87 4.05 -4.70
CA ARG A 15 -6.33 4.17 -4.77
C ARG A 15 -6.92 4.52 -3.40
N GLU A 16 -8.13 5.06 -3.42
CA GLU A 16 -8.87 5.44 -2.20
C GLU A 16 -9.34 4.20 -1.41
N ASP A 17 -9.59 3.08 -2.09
CA ASP A 17 -9.98 1.80 -1.47
C ASP A 17 -8.79 0.95 -1.01
N PHE A 18 -7.58 1.55 -0.91
CA PHE A 18 -6.35 0.85 -0.54
C PHE A 18 -6.49 0.07 0.78
N PHE A 19 -7.06 0.70 1.82
CA PHE A 19 -7.19 0.08 3.14
C PHE A 19 -8.26 -1.01 3.18
N ASP A 20 -9.35 -0.85 2.43
CA ASP A 20 -10.38 -1.88 2.31
C ASP A 20 -9.80 -3.13 1.66
N LYS A 21 -9.04 -2.96 0.57
CA LYS A 21 -8.36 -4.08 -0.11
C LYS A 21 -7.25 -4.69 0.74
N LEU A 22 -6.51 -3.86 1.48
CA LEU A 22 -5.45 -4.33 2.37
C LEU A 22 -6.00 -5.25 3.46
N GLU A 23 -7.13 -4.87 4.07
CA GLU A 23 -7.78 -5.70 5.10
C GLU A 23 -8.34 -7.00 4.50
N LEU A 24 -8.95 -6.95 3.31
CA LEU A 24 -9.40 -8.16 2.62
C LEU A 24 -8.24 -9.13 2.36
N VAL A 25 -7.07 -8.64 1.93
CA VAL A 25 -5.87 -9.49 1.72
C VAL A 25 -5.39 -10.10 3.03
N ARG A 26 -5.41 -9.32 4.12
CA ARG A 26 -5.02 -9.82 5.45
C ARG A 26 -5.91 -10.98 5.89
N LEU A 27 -7.22 -10.81 5.75
CA LEU A 27 -8.23 -11.81 6.10
C LEU A 27 -8.13 -13.04 5.19
N GLU A 28 -8.06 -12.85 3.88
CA GLU A 28 -7.93 -13.94 2.89
C GLU A 28 -6.71 -14.83 3.17
N ARG A 29 -5.62 -14.23 3.64
CA ARG A 29 -4.36 -14.93 3.93
C ARG A 29 -4.19 -15.37 5.37
N ASN A 30 -5.18 -15.13 6.24
CA ASN A 30 -5.11 -15.38 7.69
C ASN A 30 -3.84 -14.79 8.32
N ILE A 31 -3.49 -13.55 7.94
CA ILE A 31 -2.32 -12.86 8.49
C ILE A 31 -2.73 -12.17 9.78
N GLU A 32 -2.01 -12.47 10.87
CA GLU A 32 -2.14 -11.76 12.13
C GLU A 32 -1.87 -10.27 11.94
N ARG A 33 -2.57 -9.44 12.70
CA ARG A 33 -2.43 -7.99 12.57
C ARG A 33 -1.04 -7.53 13.04
N ASP A 34 -0.46 -8.19 14.03
CA ASP A 34 0.87 -7.86 14.55
C ASP A 34 1.92 -7.85 13.42
N GLY A 35 2.66 -6.75 13.31
CA GLY A 35 3.66 -6.54 12.26
C GLY A 35 3.14 -6.41 10.83
N PHE A 36 1.83 -6.56 10.58
CA PHE A 36 1.25 -6.51 9.23
C PHE A 36 1.34 -5.11 8.61
N TYR A 37 0.95 -4.06 9.35
CA TYR A 37 1.04 -2.69 8.84
C TYR A 37 2.48 -2.23 8.65
N LYS A 38 3.40 -2.68 9.52
CA LYS A 38 4.84 -2.40 9.37
C LYS A 38 5.43 -3.03 8.11
N SER A 39 5.09 -4.29 7.85
CA SER A 39 5.50 -5.00 6.63
C SER A 39 4.91 -4.34 5.38
N THR A 40 3.62 -3.99 5.42
CA THR A 40 2.94 -3.27 4.33
C THR A 40 3.58 -1.91 4.08
N LEU A 41 3.86 -1.13 5.12
CA LEU A 41 4.54 0.17 5.00
C LEU A 41 5.90 0.02 4.31
N GLY A 42 6.68 -1.00 4.68
CA GLY A 42 7.96 -1.31 4.04
C GLY A 42 7.81 -1.62 2.54
N PHE A 43 6.78 -2.38 2.17
CA PHE A 43 6.48 -2.69 0.77
C PHE A 43 6.09 -1.44 -0.03
N VAL A 44 5.08 -0.69 0.44
CA VAL A 44 4.54 0.47 -0.28
C VAL A 44 5.57 1.60 -0.43
N THR A 45 6.41 1.81 0.58
CA THR A 45 7.44 2.87 0.53
C THR A 45 8.56 2.58 -0.47
N ARG A 46 8.92 1.29 -0.66
CA ARG A 46 9.97 0.89 -1.63
C ARG A 46 9.48 0.88 -3.07
N HIS A 47 8.17 0.72 -3.29
CA HIS A 47 7.58 0.73 -4.63
C HIS A 47 7.78 2.08 -5.36
N ARG A 48 8.07 2.04 -6.67
CA ARG A 48 8.08 3.22 -7.55
C ARG A 48 7.28 2.94 -8.82
N TRP A 49 6.48 3.92 -9.24
CA TRP A 49 5.74 3.85 -10.50
C TRP A 49 6.70 3.82 -11.69
N GLN A 50 6.39 3.01 -12.69
CA GLN A 50 7.20 2.79 -13.89
C GLN A 50 6.89 3.82 -14.99
N THR A 51 5.71 4.45 -14.92
CA THR A 51 5.26 5.46 -15.87
C THR A 51 4.94 6.79 -15.19
N LYS A 52 5.16 7.90 -15.92
CA LYS A 52 4.79 9.24 -15.45
C LYS A 52 3.27 9.37 -15.21
N VAL A 53 2.47 8.68 -16.01
CA VAL A 53 1.00 8.70 -15.88
C VAL A 53 0.57 8.09 -14.56
N ALA A 54 1.14 6.93 -14.19
CA ALA A 54 0.84 6.31 -12.90
C ALA A 54 1.32 7.16 -11.72
N GLU A 55 2.52 7.74 -11.80
CA GLU A 55 3.02 8.66 -10.76
C GLU A 55 2.08 9.86 -10.56
N LEU A 56 1.63 10.50 -11.64
CA LEU A 56 0.71 11.63 -11.57
C LEU A 56 -0.67 11.25 -11.01
N LEU A 57 -1.22 10.11 -11.45
CA LEU A 57 -2.57 9.68 -11.05
C LEU A 57 -2.62 9.06 -9.65
N ARG A 58 -1.55 8.39 -9.21
CA ARG A 58 -1.55 7.53 -8.02
C ARG A 58 -0.56 7.98 -6.95
N GLY A 59 0.46 8.78 -7.29
CA GLY A 59 1.46 9.29 -6.36
C GLY A 59 0.87 10.06 -5.18
N PRO A 60 -0.02 11.05 -5.39
CA PRO A 60 -0.61 11.82 -4.30
C PRO A 60 -1.37 10.95 -3.28
N THR A 61 -2.26 10.07 -3.76
CA THR A 61 -3.01 9.16 -2.86
C THR A 61 -2.10 8.12 -2.22
N LYS A 62 -1.09 7.60 -2.94
CA LYS A 62 -0.07 6.71 -2.34
C LYS A 62 0.65 7.39 -1.18
N ALA A 63 1.00 8.68 -1.29
CA ALA A 63 1.63 9.42 -0.22
C ALA A 63 0.72 9.57 1.01
N LYS A 64 -0.58 9.84 0.81
CA LYS A 64 -1.59 9.85 1.89
C LYS A 64 -1.71 8.47 2.55
N ASN A 65 -1.76 7.41 1.76
CA ASN A 65 -1.82 6.03 2.25
C ASN A 65 -0.58 5.67 3.08
N ILE A 66 0.62 6.08 2.65
CA ILE A 66 1.86 5.90 3.43
C ILE A 66 1.79 6.65 4.78
N ALA A 67 1.29 7.89 4.80
CA ALA A 67 1.16 8.66 6.04
C ALA A 67 0.21 7.97 7.04
N LYS A 68 -0.94 7.47 6.56
CA LYS A 68 -1.88 6.71 7.40
C LYS A 68 -1.32 5.35 7.84
N LEU A 69 -0.60 4.63 6.97
CA LEU A 69 0.09 3.39 7.33
C LEU A 69 1.13 3.61 8.44
N LYS A 70 1.86 4.73 8.44
CA LYS A 70 2.80 5.06 9.53
C LYS A 70 2.09 5.20 10.88
N GLN A 71 0.90 5.82 10.89
CA GLN A 71 0.11 5.96 12.12
C GLN A 71 -0.37 4.59 12.63
N LEU A 72 -0.88 3.74 11.74
CA LEU A 72 -1.35 2.39 12.08
C LEU A 72 -0.20 1.49 12.55
N ALA A 73 0.95 1.53 11.87
CA ALA A 73 2.13 0.75 12.25
C ALA A 73 2.67 1.15 13.63
N ALA A 74 2.60 2.43 14.01
CA ALA A 74 2.99 2.88 15.34
C ALA A 74 2.02 2.44 16.44
N GLN A 75 0.74 2.26 16.12
CA GLN A 75 -0.27 1.76 17.06
C GLN A 75 -0.13 0.24 17.30
N ASP A 76 0.21 -0.53 16.27
CA ASP A 76 0.43 -1.97 16.39
C ASP A 76 1.66 -2.31 17.26
N GLU A 77 2.65 -1.42 17.40
CA GLU A 77 3.81 -1.64 18.28
C GLU A 77 3.51 -1.38 19.78
N GLN A 78 2.32 -0.85 20.11
CA GLN A 78 1.93 -0.44 21.46
C GLN A 78 0.87 -1.34 22.11
N GLY A 79 0.30 -2.29 21.38
CA GLY A 79 -0.76 -3.21 21.84
C GLY A 79 -0.27 -4.65 21.91
#